data_AF-A0A534S0G9-F1
#
_entry.id   AF-A0A534S0G9-F1
#
_cell.length_a   1.000
_cell.length_b   1.000
_cell.length_c   1.000
_cell.angle_alpha   90.00
_cell.angle_beta   90.00
_cell.angle_gamma   90.00
#
_symmetry.space_group_name_H-M   'P 1'
#
loop_
_entity.id
_entity.type
_entity.pdbx_description
1 polymer ?
#
loop_
_entity_poly.entity_id
_entity_poly.type
_entity_poly.pdbx_seq_one_letter_code
_entity_poly.pdbx_strand_id
1 'polypeptide(L)'
;MATFALFLLGLTVGTFGTLIGAGGGFLLVPVLLILYPRLEPEVVTAISLAVVFLNATSGSVAYGRMKKTDYRTGWVFAAATVPGAVLGVFAVRS
;
A
#
# COMPACT_ATOMS: atom_id res chain seq x y z
N MET A 1 18.60 7.63 -16.84
CA MET A 1 18.60 8.09 -15.43
C MET A 1 17.28 7.86 -14.70
N ALA A 2 16.14 8.34 -15.21
CA ALA A 2 14.86 8.30 -14.48
C ALA A 2 14.41 6.89 -14.06
N THR A 3 14.55 5.88 -14.94
CA THR A 3 14.13 4.50 -14.65
C THR A 3 14.88 3.87 -13.48
N PHE A 4 16.17 4.19 -13.31
CA PHE A 4 16.98 3.67 -12.21
C PHE A 4 16.57 4.28 -10.86
N ALA A 5 16.25 5.58 -10.86
CA ALA A 5 15.72 6.26 -9.67
C ALA A 5 14.34 5.69 -9.26
N LEU A 6 13.46 5.42 -10.23
CA LEU A 6 12.16 4.79 -9.98
C LEU A 6 12.30 3.38 -9.41
N PHE A 7 13.27 2.61 -9.91
CA PHE A 7 13.55 1.26 -9.42
C PHE A 7 14.04 1.29 -7.96
N LEU A 8 15.01 2.14 -7.64
CA LEU A 8 15.47 2.35 -6.27
C LEU A 8 14.35 2.83 -5.35
N LEU A 9 13.52 3.75 -5.82
CA LEU A 9 12.39 4.24 -5.06
C LEU A 9 11.38 3.14 -4.76
N GLY A 10 10.98 2.36 -5.77
CA GLY A 10 10.08 1.22 -5.60
C GLY A 10 10.64 0.18 -4.63
N LEU A 11 11.94 -0.12 -4.71
CA LEU A 11 12.62 -1.01 -3.78
C LEU A 11 12.55 -0.47 -2.35
N THR A 12 12.91 0.79 -2.16
CA THR A 12 12.94 1.44 -0.83
C THR A 12 11.54 1.49 -0.23
N VAL A 13 10.57 2.04 -0.97
CA VAL A 13 9.18 2.16 -0.52
C VAL A 13 8.54 0.80 -0.29
N GLY A 14 8.81 -0.19 -1.13
CA GLY A 14 8.32 -1.56 -0.96
C GLY A 14 8.89 -2.23 0.29
N THR A 15 10.20 -2.15 0.52
CA THR A 15 10.85 -2.72 1.70
C THR A 15 10.40 -2.03 2.99
N PHE A 16 10.46 -0.70 3.05
CA PHE A 16 10.00 0.03 4.25
C PHE A 16 8.48 -0.14 4.45
N GLY A 17 7.70 -0.12 3.37
CA GLY A 17 6.25 -0.30 3.42
C GLY A 17 5.81 -1.67 3.93
N THR A 18 6.52 -2.73 3.53
CA THR A 18 6.28 -4.10 4.02
C THR A 18 6.80 -4.31 5.43
N LEU A 19 7.95 -3.74 5.81
CA LEU A 19 8.48 -3.77 7.18
C LEU A 19 7.56 -3.08 8.19
N ILE A 20 6.99 -1.92 7.82
CA ILE A 20 6.04 -1.17 8.66
C ILE A 20 4.67 -1.87 8.69
N GLY A 21 4.35 -2.72 7.71
CA GLY A 21 3.06 -3.39 7.58
C GLY A 21 1.95 -2.52 6.97
N ALA A 22 2.26 -1.31 6.51
CA ALA A 22 1.31 -0.38 5.91
C ALA A 22 1.21 -0.49 4.37
N GLY A 23 1.97 -1.39 3.73
CA GLY A 23 1.93 -1.64 2.28
C GLY A 23 2.61 -0.58 1.41
N GLY A 24 3.20 0.47 1.99
CA GLY A 24 4.05 1.46 1.31
C GLY A 24 3.32 2.58 0.56
N GLY A 25 1.98 2.53 0.48
CA GLY A 25 1.17 3.51 -0.26
C GLY A 25 1.27 4.93 0.28
N PHE A 26 1.39 5.07 1.60
CA PHE A 26 1.54 6.36 2.28
C PHE A 26 2.81 7.12 1.86
N LEU A 27 3.87 6.41 1.43
CA LEU A 27 5.07 7.00 0.84
C LEU A 27 4.93 7.15 -0.68
N LEU A 28 4.35 6.13 -1.32
CA LEU A 28 4.28 6.06 -2.78
C LEU A 28 3.40 7.16 -3.39
N VAL A 29 2.25 7.47 -2.77
CA VAL A 29 1.31 8.51 -3.25
C VAL A 29 1.97 9.89 -3.33
N PRO A 30 2.51 10.48 -2.25
CA PRO A 30 3.12 11.81 -2.33
C PRO A 30 4.33 11.84 -3.26
N VAL A 31 5.12 10.76 -3.30
CA VAL A 31 6.27 10.69 -4.21
C VAL A 31 5.83 10.70 -5.68
N LEU A 32 4.80 9.92 -6.04
CA LEU A 32 4.30 9.90 -7.41
C LEU A 32 3.68 11.24 -7.81
N LEU A 33 2.99 11.93 -6.91
CA LEU A 33 2.47 13.28 -7.17
C LEU A 33 3.58 14.30 -7.43
N ILE A 34 4.71 14.21 -6.70
CA ILE A 34 5.87 15.09 -6.90
C ILE A 34 6.60 14.76 -8.22
N LEU A 35 6.77 13.47 -8.55
CA LEU A 35 7.46 13.06 -9.78
C LEU A 35 6.61 13.30 -11.04
N TYR A 36 5.29 13.12 -10.93
CA TYR A 36 4.36 13.21 -12.05
C TYR A 36 3.22 14.19 -11.75
N PRO A 37 3.51 15.49 -11.63
CA PRO A 37 2.52 16.51 -11.28
C PRO A 37 1.44 16.73 -12.35
N ARG A 38 1.61 16.15 -13.55
CA ARG A 38 0.63 16.22 -14.66
C ARG A 38 -0.32 15.02 -14.72
N LEU A 39 -0.09 13.98 -13.92
CA LEU A 39 -1.00 12.85 -13.84
C LEU A 39 -2.20 13.24 -12.99
N GLU A 40 -3.39 12.80 -13.41
CA GLU A 40 -4.58 12.96 -12.59
C GLU A 40 -4.40 12.26 -11.24
N PRO A 41 -4.77 12.92 -10.11
CA PRO A 41 -4.64 12.34 -8.79
C PRO A 41 -5.33 10.96 -8.66
N GLU A 42 -6.42 10.74 -9.40
CA GLU A 42 -7.14 9.47 -9.44
C GLU A 42 -6.31 8.33 -10.06
N VAL A 43 -5.52 8.61 -11.09
CA VAL A 43 -4.61 7.63 -11.69
C VAL A 43 -3.47 7.31 -10.72
N VAL A 44 -2.94 8.32 -10.03
CA VAL A 44 -1.86 8.14 -9.04
C VAL A 44 -2.33 7.29 -7.85
N THR A 45 -3.54 7.55 -7.34
CA THR A 45 -4.12 6.75 -6.26
C THR A 45 -4.38 5.32 -6.73
N ALA A 46 -4.91 5.11 -7.94
CA ALA A 46 -5.12 3.77 -8.49
C ALA A 46 -3.80 2.96 -8.60
N ILE A 47 -2.73 3.56 -9.13
CA ILE A 47 -1.40 2.94 -9.21
C ILE A 47 -0.90 2.59 -7.81
N SER A 48 -1.06 3.51 -6.86
CA SER A 48 -0.61 3.29 -5.49
C SER A 48 -1.32 2.13 -4.80
N LEU A 49 -2.64 2.01 -4.99
CA LEU A 49 -3.43 0.91 -4.43
C LEU A 49 -3.01 -0.43 -5.02
N ALA A 50 -2.74 -0.49 -6.33
CA ALA A 50 -2.23 -1.69 -6.98
C ALA A 50 -0.87 -2.12 -6.40
N VAL A 51 0.06 -1.17 -6.21
CA VAL A 51 1.37 -1.45 -5.61
C VAL A 51 1.24 -1.88 -4.16
N VAL A 52 0.39 -1.21 -3.38
CA VAL A 52 0.09 -1.57 -1.98
C VAL A 52 -0.46 -2.98 -1.89
N PHE A 53 -1.40 -3.34 -2.75
CA PHE A 53 -2.00 -4.67 -2.80
C PHE A 53 -0.94 -5.75 -3.07
N LEU A 54 -0.08 -5.53 -4.06
CA LEU A 54 1.00 -6.47 -4.40
C LEU A 54 2.03 -6.60 -3.26
N ASN A 55 2.44 -5.48 -2.66
CA ASN A 55 3.37 -5.47 -1.53
C ASN A 55 2.78 -6.15 -0.30
N ALA A 56 1.53 -5.84 0.05
CA ALA A 56 0.84 -6.43 1.19
C ALA A 56 0.64 -7.93 1.00
N THR A 57 0.29 -8.37 -0.21
CA THR A 57 0.14 -9.80 -0.54
C THR A 57 1.49 -10.51 -0.44
N SER A 58 2.53 -9.96 -1.05
CA SER A 58 3.89 -10.52 -1.00
C SER A 58 4.42 -10.61 0.45
N GLY A 59 4.27 -9.52 1.21
CA GLY A 59 4.63 -9.48 2.63
C GLY A 59 3.85 -10.50 3.45
N SER A 60 2.52 -10.57 3.27
CA SER A 60 1.67 -11.53 3.99
C SER A 60 2.08 -12.98 3.72
N VAL A 61 2.43 -13.32 2.47
CA VAL A 61 2.95 -14.65 2.11
C VAL A 61 4.31 -14.89 2.77
N ALA A 62 5.23 -13.92 2.72
CA ALA A 62 6.55 -14.04 3.33
C ALA A 62 6.47 -14.24 4.85
N TYR A 63 5.67 -13.43 5.55
CA TYR A 63 5.43 -13.56 7.00
C TYR A 63 4.66 -14.84 7.35
N GLY A 64 3.69 -15.25 6.53
CA GLY A 64 2.97 -16.52 6.69
C GLY A 64 3.90 -17.73 6.62
N ARG A 65 4.88 -17.73 5.70
CA ARG A 65 5.90 -18.80 5.62
C ARG A 65 6.81 -18.85 6.85
N MET A 66 6.99 -17.73 7.55
CA MET A 66 7.73 -17.67 8.82
C MET A 66 6.95 -18.22 10.03
N LYS A 67 5.70 -18.71 9.85
CA LYS A 67 4.82 -19.25 10.91
C LYS A 67 4.59 -18.32 12.11
N LYS A 68 4.83 -17.02 11.95
CA LYS A 68 4.58 -15.98 12.98
C LYS A 68 3.24 -15.27 12.82
N THR A 69 2.40 -15.68 11.86
CA THR A 69 1.13 -15.02 11.55
C THR A 69 -0.01 -15.63 12.33
N ASP A 70 -0.60 -14.85 13.24
CA ASP A 70 -1.88 -15.18 13.86
C ASP A 70 -3.03 -14.85 12.90
N TYR A 71 -3.46 -15.87 12.17
CA TYR A 71 -4.57 -15.77 11.22
C TYR A 71 -5.89 -15.36 11.89
N ARG A 72 -6.09 -15.65 13.18
CA ARG A 72 -7.31 -15.27 13.91
C ARG A 72 -7.39 -13.76 14.06
N THR A 73 -6.28 -13.14 14.47
CA THR A 73 -6.17 -11.68 14.56
C THR A 73 -6.29 -11.04 13.17
N GLY A 74 -5.66 -11.63 12.15
CA GLY A 74 -5.77 -11.16 10.75
C GLY A 74 -7.22 -11.08 10.24
N TRP A 75 -8.04 -12.11 10.50
CA TRP A 75 -9.46 -12.09 10.12
C TRP A 75 -10.29 -11.03 10.85
N VAL A 76 -10.03 -10.82 12.14
CA VAL A 76 -10.70 -9.76 12.92
C VAL A 76 -10.34 -8.38 12.38
N PHE A 77 -9.05 -8.16 12.06
CA PHE A 77 -8.62 -6.91 11.42
C PHE A 77 -9.26 -6.71 10.05
N ALA A 78 -9.35 -7.74 9.22
CA ALA A 78 -10.01 -7.65 7.91
C ALA A 78 -11.50 -7.30 8.06
N ALA A 79 -12.21 -7.96 8.99
CA ALA A 79 -13.61 -7.68 9.27
C ALA A 79 -13.86 -6.27 9.81
N ALA A 80 -12.89 -5.66 10.52
CA ALA A 80 -12.99 -4.28 10.98
C ALA A 80 -12.61 -3.26 9.90
N THR A 81 -11.54 -3.53 9.13
CA THR A 81 -10.99 -2.58 8.15
C THR A 81 -11.80 -2.47 6.88
N VAL A 82 -12.41 -3.55 6.38
CA VAL A 82 -13.25 -3.51 5.17
C VAL A 82 -14.45 -2.55 5.31
N PRO A 83 -15.33 -2.71 6.32
CA PRO A 83 -16.43 -1.76 6.51
C PRO A 83 -15.93 -0.37 6.92
N GLY A 84 -14.85 -0.28 7.71
CA GLY A 84 -14.23 1.00 8.07
C GLY A 84 -13.74 1.79 6.85
N ALA A 85 -13.10 1.13 5.89
CA ALA A 85 -12.64 1.76 4.65
C ALA A 85 -13.81 2.22 3.78
N VAL A 86 -14.86 1.40 3.65
CA VAL A 86 -16.07 1.74 2.90
C VAL A 86 -16.78 2.95 3.54
N LEU A 87 -17.02 2.92 4.85
CA LEU A 87 -17.65 4.01 5.59
C LEU A 87 -16.79 5.29 5.55
N GLY A 88 -15.47 5.17 5.59
CA GLY A 88 -14.55 6.29 5.45
C GLY A 88 -14.71 7.02 4.11
N VAL A 89 -14.87 6.29 3.00
CA VAL A 89 -15.15 6.88 1.68
C VAL A 89 -16.48 7.64 1.69
N PHE A 90 -17.52 7.09 2.33
CA PHE A 90 -18.80 7.78 2.46
C PHE A 90 -18.68 9.04 3.31
N ALA A 91 -17.96 9.00 4.43
CA ALA A 91 -17.77 10.14 5.31
C ALA A 91 -16.97 11.29 4.66
N VAL A 92 -15.99 10.98 3.82
CA VAL A 92 -15.20 11.99 3.08
C VAL A 92 -15.97 12.61 1.91
N ARG A 93 -16.91 11.85 1.33
CA ARG A 93 -17.77 12.34 0.23
C ARG A 93 -19.02 13.12 0.71
N SER A 94 -19.25 13.20 2.02
CA SER A 94 -20.37 13.92 2.66
C SER A 94 -19.98 15.36 2.98
#